data_AF-A0A957J377-F1
#
_entry.id   AF-A0A957J377-F1
#
_cell.length_a   1.000
_cell.length_b   1.000
_cell.length_c   1.000
_cell.angle_alpha   90.00
_cell.angle_beta   90.00
_cell.angle_gamma   90.00
#
_symmetry.space_group_name_H-M   'P 1'
#
loop_
_entity.id
_entity.type
_entity.pdbx_description
1 polymer ?
#
loop_
_entity_poly.entity_id
_entity_poly.type
_entity_poly.pdbx_seq_one_letter_code
_entity_poly.pdbx_strand_id
1 'polypeptide(L)'
;MTNHHKQWRFDPLDSWFFREARPFGAATGDELNSVFPPPAYTVAGAVRTLIGETQGVDWERFADDNEYAVLRQSIGVGDDLGQLKIGGPYPLWNGERL
;
A
#
# COMPACT_ATOMS: atom_id res chain seq x y z
N MET A 1 0.37 5.94 28.16
CA MET A 1 1.14 5.98 26.91
C MET A 1 0.25 6.61 25.85
N THR A 2 0.55 7.85 25.45
CA THR A 2 -0.16 8.52 24.35
C THR A 2 0.31 7.92 23.03
N ASN A 3 -0.53 7.12 22.37
CA ASN A 3 -0.25 6.64 21.03
C ASN A 3 -0.32 7.82 20.06
N HIS A 4 0.83 8.26 19.55
CA HIS A 4 0.89 9.26 18.49
C HIS A 4 0.56 8.58 17.16
N HIS A 5 -0.72 8.58 16.79
CA HIS A 5 -1.15 8.16 15.47
C HIS A 5 -0.79 9.25 14.46
N LYS A 6 0.14 8.96 13.55
CA LYS A 6 0.37 9.80 12.37
C LYS A 6 -0.65 9.43 11.29
N GLN A 7 -1.23 10.45 10.65
CA GLN A 7 -2.11 10.28 9.51
C GLN A 7 -1.43 10.87 8.27
N TRP A 8 -1.40 10.09 7.20
CA TRP A 8 -0.98 10.54 5.88
C TRP A 8 -2.20 10.62 4.98
N ARG A 9 -2.25 11.68 4.15
CA ARG A 9 -3.29 11.87 3.14
C ARG A 9 -2.65 11.65 1.78
N PHE A 10 -3.33 10.86 0.96
CA PHE A 10 -3.01 10.71 -0.44
C PHE A 10 -4.04 11.52 -1.22
N ASP A 11 -3.57 12.43 -2.06
CA ASP A 11 -4.42 13.25 -2.93
C ASP A 11 -4.15 12.82 -4.39
N PRO A 12 -5.15 12.35 -5.15
CA PRO A 12 -4.95 12.02 -6.56
C PRO A 12 -4.63 13.29 -7.36
N LEU A 13 -3.63 13.20 -8.26
CA LEU A 13 -3.37 14.26 -9.23
C LEU A 13 -4.48 14.32 -10.30
N ASP A 14 -5.01 13.14 -10.67
CA ASP A 14 -6.06 12.95 -11.65
C ASP A 14 -7.13 11.95 -11.16
N SER A 15 -7.12 10.70 -11.64
CA SER A 15 -8.07 9.64 -11.29
C SER A 15 -7.30 8.39 -10.90
N TRP A 16 -7.69 7.75 -9.79
CA TRP A 16 -7.11 6.47 -9.41
C TRP A 16 -7.93 5.30 -9.92
N PHE A 17 -7.21 4.27 -10.34
CA PHE A 17 -7.77 3.01 -10.76
C PHE A 17 -7.22 1.87 -9.88
N PHE A 18 -8.11 1.15 -9.19
CA PHE A 18 -7.76 -0.03 -8.41
C PHE A 18 -8.42 -1.25 -9.04
N ARG A 19 -7.62 -2.13 -9.63
CA ARG A 19 -8.14 -3.27 -10.38
C ARG A 19 -8.76 -4.32 -9.45
N GLU A 20 -9.92 -4.85 -9.82
CA GLU A 20 -10.48 -6.05 -9.20
C GLU A 20 -9.59 -7.29 -9.41
N ALA A 21 -9.51 -8.17 -8.41
CA ALA A 21 -8.86 -9.46 -8.53
C ALA A 21 -9.73 -10.45 -9.33
N ARG A 22 -9.88 -10.23 -10.63
CA ARG A 22 -10.55 -11.16 -11.55
C ARG A 22 -9.54 -11.86 -12.47
N PRO A 23 -9.62 -13.19 -12.62
CA PRO A 23 -8.77 -13.92 -13.55
C PRO A 23 -9.08 -13.55 -15.01
N PHE A 24 -8.05 -13.50 -15.84
CA PHE A 24 -8.19 -13.31 -17.28
C PHE A 24 -8.94 -14.52 -17.89
N GLY A 25 -10.01 -14.25 -18.66
CA GLY A 25 -10.76 -15.29 -19.38
C GLY A 25 -12.19 -15.54 -18.90
N ALA A 26 -12.69 -14.81 -17.91
CA ALA A 26 -14.13 -14.75 -17.65
C ALA A 26 -14.82 -14.05 -18.84
N ALA A 27 -15.32 -14.86 -19.76
CA ALA A 27 -15.90 -14.45 -21.02
C ALA A 27 -17.08 -13.48 -20.82
N THR A 28 -16.92 -12.24 -21.27
CA THR A 28 -17.72 -11.49 -22.27
C THR A 28 -17.68 -10.00 -21.93
N GLY A 29 -16.95 -9.19 -22.70
CA GLY A 29 -17.21 -7.74 -22.87
C GLY A 29 -17.29 -6.83 -21.63
N ASP A 30 -16.95 -7.31 -20.44
CA ASP A 30 -17.21 -6.60 -19.19
C ASP A 30 -16.13 -5.52 -18.99
N GLU A 31 -16.55 -4.28 -18.84
CA GLU A 31 -15.65 -3.14 -18.63
C GLU A 31 -14.84 -3.33 -17.32
N LEU A 32 -13.56 -2.97 -17.37
CA LEU A 32 -12.70 -3.00 -16.19
C LEU A 32 -13.18 -1.95 -15.19
N ASN A 33 -13.72 -2.41 -14.06
CA ASN A 33 -14.16 -1.54 -12.97
C ASN A 33 -13.04 -1.27 -11.96
N SER A 34 -13.05 -0.06 -11.41
CA SER A 34 -12.18 0.34 -10.30
C SER A 34 -12.85 0.00 -8.97
N VAL A 35 -12.08 -0.49 -8.01
CA VAL A 35 -12.54 -0.81 -6.65
C VAL A 35 -12.43 0.43 -5.75
N PHE A 36 -13.52 0.74 -5.06
CA PHE A 36 -13.58 1.78 -4.04
C PHE A 36 -14.24 1.26 -2.75
N PRO A 37 -13.68 1.53 -1.55
CA PRO A 37 -12.44 2.26 -1.30
C PRO A 37 -11.19 1.51 -1.79
N PRO A 38 -10.04 2.20 -1.92
CA PRO A 38 -8.77 1.57 -2.28
C PRO A 38 -8.48 0.36 -1.40
N PRO A 39 -8.03 -0.78 -1.96
CA PRO A 39 -7.70 -1.94 -1.14
C PRO A 39 -6.57 -1.62 -0.15
N ALA A 40 -6.74 -2.01 1.12
CA ALA A 40 -5.81 -1.64 2.18
C ALA A 40 -4.37 -2.13 1.93
N TYR A 41 -4.22 -3.34 1.39
CA TYR A 41 -2.93 -3.90 1.03
C TYR A 41 -2.24 -3.12 -0.11
N THR A 42 -3.01 -2.51 -1.04
CA THR A 42 -2.43 -1.71 -2.12
C THR A 42 -1.84 -0.42 -1.57
N VAL A 43 -2.58 0.27 -0.69
CA VAL A 43 -2.09 1.49 -0.03
C VAL A 43 -0.91 1.17 0.89
N ALA A 44 -0.98 0.07 1.64
CA ALA A 44 0.13 -0.39 2.47
C ALA A 44 1.39 -0.70 1.62
N GLY A 45 1.22 -1.38 0.48
CA GLY A 45 2.29 -1.64 -0.48
C GLY A 45 2.94 -0.35 -0.98
N ALA A 46 2.15 0.63 -1.42
CA ALA A 46 2.65 1.93 -1.88
C ALA A 46 3.46 2.66 -0.79
N VAL A 47 3.00 2.64 0.47
CA VAL A 47 3.74 3.20 1.60
C VAL A 47 5.07 2.48 1.81
N ARG A 48 5.06 1.15 1.81
CA ARG A 48 6.27 0.32 2.01
C ARG A 48 7.30 0.56 0.90
N THR A 49 6.85 0.61 -0.35
CA THR A 49 7.68 0.96 -1.49
C THR A 49 8.29 2.34 -1.32
N LEU A 50 7.49 3.37 -0.99
CA LEU A 50 8.02 4.72 -0.76
C LEU A 50 9.09 4.75 0.35
N ILE A 51 8.88 4.02 1.45
CA ILE A 51 9.89 3.93 2.51
C ILE A 51 11.17 3.28 1.98
N GLY A 52 11.09 2.20 1.21
CA GLY A 52 12.27 1.57 0.61
C GLY A 52 13.00 2.46 -0.40
N GLU A 53 12.26 3.16 -1.27
CA GLU A 53 12.81 4.10 -2.25
C GLU A 53 13.59 5.23 -1.58
N THR A 54 13.05 5.80 -0.50
CA THR A 54 13.74 6.86 0.26
C THR A 54 15.02 6.39 0.97
N GLN A 55 15.21 5.07 1.08
CA GLN A 55 16.42 4.43 1.63
C GLN A 55 17.34 3.86 0.53
N GLY A 56 16.99 4.01 -0.77
CA GLY A 56 17.80 3.50 -1.88
C GLY A 56 17.86 1.97 -1.97
N VAL A 57 16.76 1.28 -1.62
CA VAL A 57 16.68 -0.18 -1.66
C VAL A 57 16.86 -0.71 -3.09
N ASP A 58 17.68 -1.75 -3.22
CA ASP A 58 17.66 -2.66 -4.37
C ASP A 58 16.57 -3.72 -4.14
N TRP A 59 15.44 -3.59 -4.84
CA TRP A 59 14.28 -4.46 -4.66
C TRP A 59 14.52 -5.91 -5.11
N GLU A 60 15.45 -6.14 -6.04
CA GLU A 60 15.78 -7.50 -6.49
C GLU A 60 16.49 -8.27 -5.37
N ARG A 61 17.27 -7.56 -4.54
CA ARG A 61 18.01 -8.11 -3.41
C ARG A 61 17.27 -8.02 -2.09
N PHE A 62 16.22 -7.19 -2.00
CA PHE A 62 15.53 -6.85 -0.76
C PHE A 62 15.07 -8.05 0.06
N ALA A 63 14.51 -9.07 -0.60
CA ALA A 63 13.93 -10.23 0.08
C ALA A 63 14.97 -11.09 0.81
N ASP A 64 16.17 -11.21 0.23
CA ASP A 64 17.15 -12.24 0.62
C ASP A 64 18.41 -11.66 1.26
N ASP A 65 18.78 -10.42 0.94
CA ASP A 65 20.02 -9.83 1.40
C ASP A 65 19.95 -9.37 2.86
N ASN A 66 20.94 -9.78 3.66
CA ASN A 66 21.06 -9.41 5.07
C ASN A 66 21.31 -7.92 5.28
N GLU A 67 21.82 -7.20 4.26
CA GLU A 67 21.92 -5.73 4.28
C GLU A 67 20.58 -5.08 4.63
N TYR A 68 19.47 -5.65 4.15
CA TYR A 68 18.12 -5.11 4.36
C TYR A 68 17.39 -5.68 5.57
N ALA A 69 18.04 -6.46 6.45
CA ALA A 69 17.37 -7.12 7.57
C ALA A 69 16.60 -6.15 8.50
N VAL A 70 17.20 -5.00 8.81
CA VAL A 70 16.57 -3.97 9.67
C VAL A 70 15.37 -3.33 8.97
N LEU A 71 15.50 -3.05 7.67
CA LEU A 71 14.41 -2.47 6.90
C LEU A 71 13.26 -3.47 6.72
N ARG A 72 13.56 -4.74 6.42
CA ARG A 72 12.59 -5.84 6.40
C ARG A 72 11.85 -6.00 7.73
N GLN A 73 12.55 -5.86 8.86
CA GLN A 73 11.88 -5.87 10.16
C GLN A 73 10.91 -4.68 10.32
N SER A 74 11.25 -3.53 9.74
CA SER A 74 10.46 -2.30 9.83
C SER A 74 9.23 -2.31 8.93
N ILE A 75 9.40 -2.63 7.64
CA ILE A 75 8.35 -2.54 6.62
C ILE A 75 7.84 -3.90 6.10
N GLY A 76 8.43 -5.02 6.53
CA GLY A 76 8.02 -6.38 6.17
C GLY A 76 8.40 -6.83 4.76
N VAL A 77 8.09 -8.09 4.43
CA VAL A 77 8.29 -8.71 3.09
C VAL A 77 7.05 -9.51 2.69
N GLY A 78 6.62 -9.40 1.43
CA GLY A 78 5.41 -10.07 0.94
C GLY A 78 4.18 -9.64 1.75
N ASP A 79 3.44 -10.63 2.26
CA ASP A 79 2.24 -10.41 3.08
C ASP A 79 2.53 -10.03 4.54
N ASP A 80 3.79 -10.16 4.99
CA ASP A 80 4.21 -9.67 6.30
C ASP A 80 4.49 -8.16 6.24
N LEU A 81 3.92 -7.41 7.20
CA LEU A 81 4.12 -5.97 7.37
C LEU A 81 5.26 -5.64 8.35
N GLY A 82 5.84 -6.64 9.00
CA GLY A 82 6.84 -6.46 10.05
C GLY A 82 6.29 -5.62 11.21
N GLN A 83 7.04 -4.60 11.60
CA GLN A 83 6.66 -3.68 12.68
C GLN A 83 5.68 -2.58 12.23
N LEU A 84 5.50 -2.37 10.92
CA LEU A 84 4.62 -1.33 10.40
C LEU A 84 3.16 -1.64 10.77
N LYS A 85 2.49 -0.69 11.44
CA LYS A 85 1.07 -0.76 11.77
C LYS A 85 0.31 0.33 11.01
N ILE A 86 -0.57 -0.09 10.12
CA ILE A 86 -1.41 0.81 9.30
C ILE A 86 -2.87 0.53 9.66
N GLY A 87 -3.57 1.55 10.16
CA GLY A 87 -5.02 1.54 10.31
C GLY A 87 -5.61 2.45 9.24
N GLY A 88 -6.14 1.88 8.17
CA GLY A 88 -6.63 2.58 6.98
C GLY A 88 -6.58 1.66 5.74
N PRO A 89 -6.82 2.20 4.54
CA PRO A 89 -7.15 3.59 4.22
C PRO A 89 -8.54 3.98 4.68
N TYR A 90 -8.72 5.27 4.97
CA TYR A 90 -10.02 5.87 5.25
C TYR A 90 -10.31 6.91 4.17
N PRO A 91 -11.44 6.81 3.44
CA PRO A 91 -11.87 7.88 2.57
C PRO A 91 -12.08 9.17 3.36
N LEU A 92 -11.74 10.29 2.74
CA LEU A 92 -11.94 11.62 3.30
C LEU A 92 -12.87 12.40 2.36
N TRP A 93 -13.88 13.06 2.92
CA TRP A 93 -14.76 13.98 2.21
C TRP A 93 -14.78 15.30 2.96
N ASN A 94 -14.48 16.41 2.27
CA ASN A 94 -14.38 17.75 2.87
C ASN A 94 -13.50 17.82 4.13
N GLY A 95 -12.45 17.00 4.20
CA GLY A 95 -11.52 16.95 5.34
C GLY A 95 -11.97 16.06 6.50
N GLU A 96 -13.16 15.46 6.42
CA GLU A 96 -13.69 14.54 7.41
C GLU A 96 -13.59 13.10 6.93
N ARG A 97 -13.32 12.16 7.84
CA ARG A 97 -13.31 10.73 7.49
C ARG A 97 -14.75 10.27 7.26
N LEU A 98 -15.00 9.62 6.13
CA LEU A 98 -16.28 8.94 5.84
C LEU A 98 -16.44 7.65 6.64
#